data_AF-A0A383A4Y8-F1
#
_entry.id   AF-A0A383A4Y8-F1
#
_cell.length_a   1.000
_cell.length_b   1.000
_cell.length_c   1.000
_cell.angle_alpha   90.00
_cell.angle_beta   90.00
_cell.angle_gamma   90.00
#
_symmetry.space_group_name_H-M   'P 1'
#
loop_
_entity.id
_entity.type
_entity.pdbx_description
1 polymer ?
#
loop_
_entity_poly.entity_id
_entity_poly.type
_entity_poly.pdbx_seq_one_letter_code
_entity_poly.pdbx_strand_id
1 'polypeptide(L)'
;DPEYRNGGGYFMLGAVHFKSPYIPFLLSWPDNDEAIKYLQLAVETGKAEMNQKNYLAQAVNKDGQHEKARKLLTEVINTEPDPANLVEDLDDIKEAKQLLEDL
;
A
#
# COMPACT_ATOMS: atom_id res chain seq x y z
N ASP A 1 6.00 -16.16 10.40
CA ASP A 1 6.23 -15.08 11.37
C ASP A 1 5.57 -13.83 10.82
N PRO A 2 4.53 -13.28 11.48
CA PRO A 2 3.84 -12.07 11.03
C PRO A 2 4.74 -10.84 10.91
N GLU A 3 5.80 -10.76 11.71
CA GLU A 3 6.76 -9.63 11.72
C GLU A 3 7.83 -9.76 10.61
N TYR A 4 7.85 -10.87 9.87
CA TYR A 4 8.85 -11.09 8.82
C TYR A 4 8.80 -9.96 7.78
N ARG A 5 9.93 -9.24 7.65
CA ARG A 5 10.09 -8.08 6.77
C ARG A 5 8.97 -7.03 6.93
N ASN A 6 8.79 -6.52 8.15
CA ASN A 6 7.84 -5.42 8.44
C ASN A 6 6.42 -5.73 7.94
N GLY A 7 5.89 -6.92 8.25
CA GLY A 7 4.57 -7.32 7.77
C GLY A 7 4.50 -7.66 6.28
N GLY A 8 5.63 -8.00 5.64
CA GLY A 8 5.69 -8.26 4.19
C GLY A 8 4.74 -9.38 3.71
N GLY A 9 4.40 -10.34 4.58
CA GLY A 9 3.36 -11.33 4.28
C GLY A 9 1.96 -10.74 4.14
N TYR A 10 1.60 -9.80 5.02
CA TYR A 10 0.35 -9.05 4.91
C TYR A 10 0.35 -8.14 3.69
N PHE A 11 1.47 -7.48 3.40
CA PHE A 11 1.60 -6.65 2.21
C PHE A 11 1.33 -7.45 0.93
N MET A 12 1.96 -8.63 0.79
CA MET A 12 1.76 -9.49 -0.37
C MET A 12 0.30 -9.94 -0.52
N LEU A 13 -0.35 -10.35 0.56
CA LEU A 13 -1.78 -10.73 0.55
C LEU A 13 -2.67 -9.55 0.13
N GLY A 14 -2.46 -8.38 0.73
CA GLY A 14 -3.21 -7.17 0.41
C GLY A 14 -3.01 -6.72 -1.04
N ALA A 15 -1.77 -6.73 -1.54
CA ALA A 15 -1.45 -6.38 -2.92
C ALA A 15 -2.09 -7.35 -3.94
N VAL A 16 -2.10 -8.65 -3.64
CA VAL A 16 -2.77 -9.66 -4.47
C VAL A 16 -4.28 -9.42 -4.52
N HIS A 17 -4.92 -9.17 -3.37
CA HIS A 17 -6.33 -8.81 -3.31
C HIS A 17 -6.65 -7.51 -4.06
N PHE A 18 -5.70 -6.56 -4.14
CA PHE A 18 -5.91 -5.29 -4.81
C PHE A 18 -5.70 -5.34 -6.33
N LYS A 19 -4.61 -5.97 -6.80
CA LYS A 19 -4.14 -5.89 -8.20
C LYS A 19 -4.57 -7.08 -9.07
N SER A 20 -4.94 -8.22 -8.47
CA SER A 20 -5.25 -9.41 -9.26
C SER A 20 -6.52 -9.24 -10.10
N PRO A 21 -6.56 -9.75 -11.33
CA PRO A 21 -7.81 -9.85 -12.07
C PRO A 21 -8.74 -10.87 -11.43
N TYR A 22 -10.06 -10.61 -11.48
CA TYR A 22 -11.05 -11.60 -11.05
C TYR A 22 -11.16 -12.74 -12.06
N ILE A 23 -11.01 -13.97 -11.59
CA ILE A 23 -11.20 -15.18 -12.39
C ILE A 23 -12.39 -15.97 -11.80
N PRO A 24 -13.56 -15.97 -12.47
CA PRO A 24 -14.72 -16.70 -11.99
C PRO A 24 -14.42 -18.19 -11.75
N PHE A 25 -15.02 -18.75 -10.70
CA PHE A 25 -14.96 -20.17 -10.30
C PHE A 25 -13.61 -20.71 -9.81
N LEU A 26 -12.51 -19.99 -10.02
CA LEU A 26 -11.18 -20.39 -9.53
C LEU A 26 -10.72 -19.57 -8.33
N LEU A 27 -11.08 -18.29 -8.27
CA LEU A 27 -10.60 -17.37 -7.24
C LEU A 27 -11.76 -16.72 -6.49
N SER A 28 -11.62 -16.62 -5.17
CA SER A 28 -12.46 -15.78 -4.31
C SER A 28 -11.96 -14.33 -4.22
N TRP A 29 -10.86 -14.01 -4.90
CA TRP A 29 -10.23 -12.68 -4.97
C TRP A 29 -10.11 -12.21 -6.43
N PRO A 30 -9.97 -10.90 -6.69
CA PRO A 30 -9.74 -9.78 -5.78
C PRO A 30 -10.94 -9.39 -4.91
N ASP A 31 -10.66 -8.83 -3.73
CA ASP A 31 -11.65 -8.21 -2.82
C ASP A 31 -10.97 -6.98 -2.21
N ASN A 32 -11.55 -5.79 -2.43
CA ASN A 32 -10.94 -4.54 -1.99
C ASN A 32 -10.99 -4.36 -0.45
N ASP A 33 -11.99 -4.92 0.22
CA ASP A 33 -12.11 -4.83 1.68
C ASP A 33 -11.02 -5.66 2.36
N GLU A 34 -10.79 -6.88 1.86
CA GLU A 34 -9.67 -7.71 2.30
C GLU A 34 -8.31 -7.07 1.92
N ALA A 35 -8.22 -6.40 0.76
CA ALA A 35 -7.02 -5.64 0.41
C ALA A 35 -6.71 -4.56 1.46
N ILE A 36 -7.69 -3.71 1.80
CA ILE A 36 -7.54 -2.66 2.81
C ILE A 36 -7.12 -3.27 4.16
N LYS A 37 -7.79 -4.33 4.59
CA LYS A 37 -7.51 -5.02 5.85
C LYS A 37 -6.05 -5.50 5.93
N TYR A 38 -5.55 -6.21 4.91
CA TYR A 38 -4.18 -6.72 4.94
C TYR A 38 -3.14 -5.62 4.72
N LEU A 39 -3.41 -4.62 3.88
CA LEU A 39 -2.51 -3.48 3.71
C LEU A 39 -2.40 -2.63 4.98
N GLN A 40 -3.50 -2.46 5.71
CA GLN A 40 -3.51 -1.80 7.02
C GLN A 40 -2.66 -2.60 8.02
N LEU A 41 -2.82 -3.93 8.08
CA LEU A 41 -1.97 -4.80 8.91
C LEU A 41 -0.49 -4.68 8.53
N ALA A 42 -0.15 -4.60 7.25
CA ALA A 42 1.23 -4.40 6.80
C ALA A 42 1.82 -3.09 7.33
N VAL A 43 1.11 -1.97 7.14
CA VAL A 43 1.54 -0.63 7.60
C VAL A 43 1.67 -0.57 9.13
N GLU A 44 0.85 -1.31 9.87
CA GLU A 44 0.88 -1.35 11.34
C GLU A 44 1.92 -2.31 11.92
N THR A 45 2.53 -3.17 11.09
CA THR A 45 3.49 -4.19 11.52
C THR A 45 4.92 -3.70 11.29
N GLY A 46 5.74 -3.66 12.35
CA GLY A 46 7.13 -3.23 12.26
C GLY A 46 7.28 -1.77 11.80
N LYS A 47 8.32 -1.48 10.99
CA LYS A 47 8.50 -0.16 10.38
C LYS A 47 7.75 -0.13 9.05
N ALA A 48 6.68 0.68 8.99
CA ALA A 48 5.93 0.89 7.76
C ALA A 48 6.85 1.30 6.60
N GLU A 49 6.80 0.55 5.51
CA GLU A 49 7.50 0.88 4.25
C GLU A 49 6.62 1.82 3.39
N MET A 50 7.24 2.67 2.57
CA MET A 50 6.52 3.69 1.80
C MET A 50 5.58 3.04 0.77
N ASN A 51 6.03 2.01 0.06
CA ASN A 51 5.22 1.17 -0.81
C ASN A 51 3.94 0.61 -0.14
N GLN A 52 4.00 0.18 1.12
CA GLN A 52 2.86 -0.34 1.86
C GLN A 52 1.80 0.76 2.03
N LYS A 53 2.23 1.98 2.35
CA LYS A 53 1.36 3.15 2.44
C LYS A 53 0.79 3.55 1.07
N ASN A 54 1.58 3.50 0.00
CA ASN A 54 1.10 3.78 -1.37
C ASN A 54 0.00 2.80 -1.81
N TYR A 55 0.18 1.50 -1.54
CA TYR A 55 -0.85 0.49 -1.83
C TYR A 55 -2.10 0.71 -0.97
N LEU A 56 -1.93 0.98 0.33
CA LEU A 56 -3.07 1.26 1.20
C LEU A 56 -3.84 2.50 0.72
N ALA A 57 -3.13 3.57 0.32
CA ALA A 57 -3.73 4.78 -0.22
C ALA A 57 -4.56 4.50 -1.47
N GLN A 58 -4.04 3.70 -2.41
CA GLN A 58 -4.78 3.28 -3.60
C GLN A 58 -6.05 2.48 -3.24
N ALA A 59 -5.95 1.52 -2.31
CA ALA A 59 -7.06 0.67 -1.92
C ALA A 59 -8.18 1.44 -1.21
N VAL A 60 -7.84 2.35 -0.28
CA VAL A 60 -8.81 3.20 0.41
C VAL A 60 -9.38 4.29 -0.49
N ASN A 61 -8.61 4.78 -1.48
CA ASN A 61 -9.14 5.69 -2.50
C ASN A 61 -10.22 5.02 -3.36
N LYS A 62 -9.98 3.77 -3.79
CA LYS A 62 -10.94 2.97 -4.55
C LYS A 62 -12.24 2.71 -3.76
N ASP A 63 -12.15 2.73 -2.43
CA ASP A 63 -13.27 2.60 -1.49
C ASP A 63 -13.96 3.95 -1.17
N GLY A 64 -13.54 5.05 -1.80
CA GLY A 64 -14.13 6.39 -1.60
C GLY A 64 -13.58 7.15 -0.38
N GLN A 65 -12.59 6.61 0.34
CA GLN A 65 -11.95 7.26 1.48
C GLN A 65 -10.83 8.22 1.03
N HIS A 66 -11.17 9.19 0.17
CA HIS A 66 -10.22 10.09 -0.50
C HIS A 66 -9.34 10.88 0.47
N GLU A 67 -9.88 11.37 1.58
CA GLU A 67 -9.10 12.11 2.59
C GLU A 67 -8.06 11.22 3.28
N LYS A 68 -8.39 9.95 3.53
CA LYS A 68 -7.43 8.98 4.09
C LYS A 68 -6.32 8.69 3.09
N ALA A 69 -6.66 8.50 1.82
CA ALA A 69 -5.67 8.32 0.75
C ALA A 69 -4.73 9.54 0.63
N ARG A 70 -5.29 10.75 0.57
CA ARG A 70 -4.53 12.01 0.52
C ARG A 70 -3.55 12.13 1.69
N LYS A 71 -4.02 11.83 2.90
CA LYS A 71 -3.17 11.84 4.11
C LYS A 71 -2.00 10.86 4.00
N LEU A 72 -2.26 9.61 3.62
CA LEU A 72 -1.22 8.59 3.47
C LEU A 72 -0.16 8.99 2.43
N LEU A 73 -0.59 9.47 1.26
CA LEU A 73 0.34 9.91 0.20
C LEU A 73 1.16 11.13 0.64
N THR A 74 0.53 12.09 1.34
CA THR A 74 1.22 13.26 1.89
C THR A 74 2.27 12.86 2.92
N GLU A 75 2.02 11.84 3.74
CA GLU A 75 3.03 11.30 4.66
C GLU A 75 4.22 10.71 3.90
N VAL A 76 3.98 9.90 2.86
CA VAL A 76 5.05 9.32 2.04
C VAL A 76 5.90 10.41 1.39
N ILE A 77 5.27 11.40 0.74
CA ILE A 77 5.97 12.49 0.04
C ILE A 77 6.89 13.30 0.95
N ASN A 78 6.51 13.46 2.22
CA ASN A 78 7.26 14.23 3.20
C ASN A 78 8.26 13.38 4.02
N THR A 79 8.39 12.08 3.72
CA THR A 79 9.35 11.22 4.41
C THR A 79 10.76 11.45 3.87
N GLU A 80 11.76 11.53 4.75
CA GLU A 80 13.17 11.59 4.36
C GLU A 80 13.63 10.20 3.87
N PRO A 81 14.17 10.08 2.64
CA PRO A 81 14.66 8.79 2.12
C PRO A 81 15.80 8.23 2.96
N ASP A 82 15.78 6.92 3.19
CA ASP A 82 16.87 6.19 3.84
C ASP A 82 18.03 6.03 2.84
N PRO A 83 19.26 6.50 3.16
CA PRO A 83 20.41 6.33 2.28
C PRO A 83 20.71 4.88 1.91
N ALA A 84 20.30 3.90 2.73
CA ALA A 84 20.49 2.49 2.46
C ALA A 84 19.49 1.93 1.43
N ASN A 85 18.33 2.56 1.24
CA ASN A 85 17.27 2.18 0.30
C ASN A 85 16.89 3.34 -0.63
N LEU A 86 17.86 4.21 -0.94
CA LEU A 86 17.60 5.52 -1.54
C LEU A 86 16.85 5.43 -2.86
N VAL A 87 17.15 4.43 -3.68
CA VAL A 87 16.52 4.26 -5.00
C VAL A 87 15.05 3.90 -4.83
N GLU A 88 14.77 2.89 -4.01
CA GLU A 88 13.43 2.42 -3.69
C GLU A 88 12.58 3.53 -3.06
N ASP A 89 13.12 4.24 -2.07
CA ASP A 89 12.39 5.32 -1.39
C ASP A 89 12.08 6.49 -2.32
N LEU A 90 13.01 6.85 -3.23
CA LEU A 90 12.77 7.90 -4.21
C LEU A 90 11.70 7.49 -5.24
N ASP A 91 11.68 6.22 -5.65
CA ASP A 91 10.65 5.68 -6.54
C ASP A 91 9.28 5.66 -5.84
N ASP A 92 9.21 5.24 -4.57
CA ASP A 92 7.97 5.25 -3.79
C ASP A 92 7.43 6.67 -3.57
N ILE A 93 8.31 7.65 -3.29
CA ILE A 93 7.92 9.07 -3.18
C ILE A 93 7.41 9.61 -4.52
N LYS A 94 8.06 9.22 -5.62
CA LYS A 94 7.63 9.61 -6.97
C LYS A 94 6.25 9.02 -7.30
N GLU A 95 6.03 7.75 -6.99
CA GLU A 95 4.72 7.10 -7.14
C GLU A 95 3.66 7.84 -6.29
N ALA A 96 3.99 8.18 -5.04
CA ALA A 96 3.06 8.88 -4.16
C ALA A 96 2.63 10.25 -4.70
N LYS A 97 3.55 10.99 -5.33
CA LYS A 97 3.24 12.27 -6.01
C LYS A 97 2.28 12.06 -7.17
N GLN A 98 2.55 11.08 -8.03
CA GLN A 98 1.68 10.77 -9.16
C GLN A 98 0.28 10.36 -8.67
N LEU A 99 0.20 9.47 -7.69
CA LEU A 99 -1.08 9.05 -7.09
C LEU A 99 -1.85 10.22 -6.50
N LEU A 100 -1.17 11.18 -5.87
CA LEU A 100 -1.80 12.36 -5.27
C LEU A 100 -2.34 13.33 -6.32
N GLU A 101 -1.68 13.43 -7.48
CA GLU A 101 -2.16 14.20 -8.64
C GLU A 101 -3.39 13.55 -9.30
N ASP A 102 -3.47 12.22 -9.26
CA ASP A 102 -4.55 11.42 -9.87
C ASP A 102 -5.77 11.20 -8.94
N LEU A 103 -5.71 11.64 -7.67
CA LEU A 103 -6.82 11.57 -6.69
C LEU A 103 -7.99 12.50 -7.05
#